data_AF-A0A841MSL7-F1
#
_entry.id   AF-A0A841MSL7-F1
#
_cell.length_a   1.000
_cell.length_b   1.000
_cell.length_c   1.000
_cell.angle_alpha   90.00
_cell.angle_beta   90.00
_cell.angle_gamma   90.00
#
_symmetry.space_group_name_H-M   'P 1'
#
loop_
_entity.id
_entity.type
_entity.pdbx_description
1 polymer ?
#
loop_
_entity_poly.entity_id
_entity_poly.type
_entity_poly.pdbx_seq_one_letter_code
_entity_poly.pdbx_strand_id
1 'polypeptide(L)' 'MAIFSPPVAYNFITFKLLKTMATNKPTGDNARIGAVKKRSQVQNPKTGLWTKRNSETGQFMDVKTSSSKPFKGIRKEK' A
#
# COMPACT_ATOMS: atom_id res chain seq x y z
N MET A 1 -18.50 -66.29 24.17
CA MET A 1 -17.79 -65.90 22.93
C MET A 1 -17.61 -64.38 22.95
N ALA A 2 -16.37 -63.94 23.10
CA ALA A 2 -16.03 -62.53 23.32
C ALA A 2 -16.16 -61.72 22.02
N ILE A 3 -16.98 -60.68 22.05
CA ILE A 3 -16.97 -59.61 21.06
C ILE A 3 -15.97 -58.55 21.55
N PHE A 4 -14.74 -58.60 21.02
CA PHE A 4 -13.75 -57.55 21.22
C PHE A 4 -13.15 -57.20 19.87
N SER A 5 -13.61 -56.09 19.28
CA SER A 5 -12.97 -55.47 18.13
C SER A 5 -12.60 -54.04 18.54
N PRO A 6 -11.31 -53.70 18.69
CA PRO A 6 -10.90 -52.37 19.12
C PRO A 6 -11.04 -51.33 17.99
N PRO A 7 -11.24 -50.05 18.33
CA PRO A 7 -11.40 -48.99 17.35
C PRO A 7 -10.04 -48.61 16.75
N VAL A 8 -9.89 -48.70 15.43
CA VAL A 8 -8.70 -48.20 14.74
C VAL A 8 -8.84 -46.67 14.58
N ALA A 9 -8.55 -45.95 15.65
CA ALA A 9 -8.42 -44.50 15.64
C ALA A 9 -7.09 -44.11 14.96
N TYR A 10 -7.04 -44.20 13.64
CA TYR A 10 -5.93 -43.66 12.85
C TYR A 10 -6.45 -42.62 11.88
N ASN A 11 -6.67 -41.40 12.40
CA ASN A 11 -6.56 -40.15 11.64
C ASN A 11 -6.21 -38.96 12.56
N PHE A 12 -5.65 -39.23 13.75
CA PHE A 12 -5.21 -38.18 14.69
C PHE A 12 -3.75 -37.74 14.46
N ILE A 13 -3.11 -38.21 13.38
CA ILE A 13 -1.73 -37.86 13.00
C ILE A 13 -1.70 -37.28 11.58
N THR A 14 -2.48 -36.24 11.33
CA THR A 14 -2.18 -35.26 10.28
C THR A 14 -2.09 -33.84 10.86
N PHE A 15 -1.78 -33.75 12.16
CA PHE A 15 -1.41 -32.51 12.84
C PHE A 15 0.09 -32.23 12.69
N LYS A 16 0.65 -32.13 11.47
CA LYS A 16 2.01 -31.54 11.31
C LYS A 16 2.51 -31.14 9.91
N LEU A 17 1.66 -30.89 8.92
CA LEU A 17 2.15 -30.41 7.61
C LEU A 17 1.29 -29.35 6.92
N LEU A 18 0.76 -28.38 7.66
CA LEU A 18 0.20 -27.16 7.07
C LEU A 18 0.59 -25.93 7.91
N LYS A 19 1.90 -25.74 8.13
CA LYS A 19 2.43 -24.42 8.44
C LYS A 19 3.25 -23.97 7.24
N THR A 20 2.96 -22.75 6.76
CA THR A 20 3.46 -22.09 5.54
C THR A 20 2.72 -22.57 4.28
N MET A 21 1.84 -21.78 3.67
CA MET A 21 2.22 -20.64 2.82
C MET A 21 1.03 -19.68 2.56
N ALA A 22 1.37 -18.40 2.41
CA ALA A 22 0.54 -17.26 1.95
C ALA A 22 -0.57 -16.74 2.90
N THR A 23 -0.16 -16.04 3.96
CA THR A 23 -1.00 -14.93 4.45
C THR A 23 -0.99 -13.84 3.36
N ASN A 24 -2.07 -13.75 2.58
CA ASN A 24 -2.35 -12.53 1.83
C ASN A 24 -2.70 -11.47 2.88
N LYS A 25 -1.70 -10.66 3.26
CA LYS A 25 -1.94 -9.43 4.03
C LYS A 25 -3.11 -8.72 3.36
N PRO A 26 -4.13 -8.23 4.09
CA PRO A 26 -5.18 -7.45 3.46
C PRO A 26 -4.50 -6.28 2.75
N THR A 27 -4.47 -6.33 1.42
CA THR A 27 -3.93 -5.25 0.61
C THR A 27 -5.04 -4.22 0.57
N GLY A 28 -5.09 -3.39 1.61
CA GLY A 28 -6.36 -2.80 2.02
C GLY A 28 -6.27 -1.44 2.69
N ASP A 29 -5.16 -0.73 2.52
CA ASP A 29 -5.27 0.73 2.47
C ASP A 29 -5.30 1.06 1.00
N ASN A 30 -6.31 1.77 0.53
CA ASN A 30 -6.43 2.32 -0.83
C ASN A 30 -5.34 3.40 -1.10
N ALA A 31 -4.11 3.11 -0.68
CA ALA A 31 -2.93 3.91 -0.77
C ALA A 31 -2.19 3.48 -2.03
N ARG A 32 -2.12 4.41 -2.98
CA ARG A 32 -1.31 4.26 -4.19
C ARG A 32 0.11 3.85 -3.80
N ILE A 33 0.53 2.67 -4.26
CA ILE A 33 1.91 2.20 -4.13
C ILE A 33 2.74 2.89 -5.22
N GLY A 34 3.61 3.82 -4.80
CA GLY A 34 4.57 4.49 -5.67
C GLY A 34 4.33 5.98 -5.90
N ALA A 35 5.40 6.69 -6.29
CA ALA A 35 5.38 8.13 -6.55
C ALA A 35 4.58 8.46 -7.82
N VAL A 36 3.85 9.58 -7.79
CA VAL A 36 3.11 10.09 -8.97
C VAL A 36 4.11 10.65 -9.97
N LYS A 37 4.50 9.86 -10.98
CA LYS A 37 5.47 10.29 -12.02
C LYS A 37 4.95 11.42 -12.93
N LYS A 38 3.64 11.46 -13.17
CA LYS A 38 2.98 12.42 -14.07
C LYS A 38 2.81 13.83 -13.50
N ARG A 39 3.05 14.02 -12.20
CA ARG A 39 2.88 15.31 -11.53
C ARG A 39 4.16 15.70 -10.82
N SER A 40 4.49 16.96 -10.93
CA SER A 40 5.57 17.58 -10.17
C SER A 40 5.03 18.70 -9.29
N GLN A 41 5.82 19.10 -8.30
CA GLN A 41 5.51 20.24 -7.46
C GLN A 41 6.68 21.21 -7.41
N VAL A 42 6.34 22.49 -7.42
CA VAL A 42 7.26 23.63 -7.31
C VAL A 42 6.85 24.46 -6.10
N GLN A 43 7.83 24.90 -5.33
CA GLN A 43 7.58 25.87 -4.27
C GLN A 43 7.67 27.27 -4.86
N ASN A 44 6.63 28.08 -4.65
CA ASN A 44 6.67 29.48 -5.04
C ASN A 44 7.48 30.26 -3.99
N PRO A 45 8.61 30.91 -4.34
CA PRO A 45 9.44 31.64 -3.38
C PRO A 45 8.74 32.89 -2.82
N LYS A 46 7.75 33.45 -3.52
CA LYS A 46 7.02 34.65 -3.08
C LYS A 46 5.95 34.36 -2.04
N THR A 47 5.28 33.22 -2.15
CA THR A 47 4.17 32.85 -1.25
C THR A 47 4.53 31.72 -0.30
N GLY A 48 5.65 31.02 -0.51
CA GLY A 48 6.05 29.84 0.24
C GLY A 48 5.18 28.61 -0.02
N LEU A 49 4.15 28.72 -0.87
CA LEU A 49 3.17 27.67 -1.13
C LEU A 49 3.65 26.67 -2.18
N TRP A 50 3.21 25.41 -2.02
CA TRP A 50 3.48 24.34 -2.97
C TRP A 50 2.43 24.32 -4.06
N THR A 51 2.87 24.36 -5.31
CA THR A 51 2.00 24.33 -6.49
C THR A 51 2.25 23.07 -7.30
N LYS A 52 1.19 22.38 -7.70
CA LYS A 52 1.26 21.23 -8.62
C LYS A 52 1.44 21.71 -10.05
N ARG A 53 2.38 21.09 -10.76
CA ARG A 53 2.58 21.23 -12.20
C ARG A 53 2.33 19.89 -12.88
N ASN A 54 1.65 19.91 -14.02
CA ASN A 54 1.56 18.75 -14.89
C ASN A 54 2.90 18.55 -15.61
N SER A 55 3.52 17.38 -15.48
CA SER A 55 4.79 17.08 -16.15
C SER A 55 4.65 16.97 -17.68
N GLU A 56 3.46 16.65 -18.19
CA GLU A 56 3.21 16.42 -19.62
C GLU A 56 2.88 17.74 -20.35
N THR A 57 2.08 18.62 -19.73
CA THR A 57 1.64 19.89 -20.35
C THR A 57 2.32 21.13 -19.79
N GLY A 58 3.07 21.02 -18.69
CA GLY A 58 3.74 22.14 -18.02
C GLY A 58 2.79 23.10 -17.28
N GLN A 59 1.48 22.88 -17.33
CA GLN A 59 0.48 23.75 -16.71
C GLN A 59 0.49 23.65 -15.19
N PHE A 60 0.26 24.79 -14.52
CA PHE A 60 0.02 24.85 -13.08
C PHE A 60 -1.44 24.49 -12.81
N MET A 61 -1.67 23.49 -11.95
CA MET A 61 -3.02 22.98 -11.71
C MET A 61 -3.63 23.48 -10.42
N ASP A 62 -2.88 23.37 -9.31
CA ASP A 62 -3.45 23.51 -7.98
C ASP A 62 -2.40 24.01 -7.01
N VAL A 63 -2.79 24.96 -6.16
CA VAL A 63 -1.94 25.59 -5.15
C VAL A 63 -2.38 25.10 -3.79
N LYS A 64 -1.43 24.60 -3.01
CA LYS A 64 -1.70 24.14 -1.65
C LYS A 64 -1.91 25.34 -0.73
N THR A 65 -3.16 25.66 -0.45
CA THR A 65 -3.55 26.71 0.52
C THR A 65 -3.69 26.18 1.94
N SER A 66 -3.91 24.87 2.12
CA SER A 66 -4.18 24.26 3.43
C SER A 66 -2.95 24.05 4.31
N SER A 67 -1.74 24.00 3.73
CA SER A 67 -0.51 23.79 4.50
C SER A 67 0.71 24.20 3.69
N SER A 68 1.74 24.69 4.37
CA SER A 68 3.07 24.99 3.82
C SER A 68 3.91 23.74 3.50
N LYS A 69 3.40 22.54 3.77
CA LYS A 69 4.09 21.27 3.50
C LYS A 69 3.90 20.81 2.05
N PRO A 70 4.89 20.12 1.43
CA PRO A 70 4.73 19.57 0.09
C PRO A 70 3.58 18.56 0.00
N PHE A 71 3.03 18.39 -1.20
CA PHE A 71 2.06 17.34 -1.46
C PHE A 71 2.69 15.95 -1.27
N LYS A 72 1.98 15.08 -0.54
CA LYS A 72 2.38 13.70 -0.32
C LYS A 72 2.42 12.95 -1.67
N GLY A 73 3.53 12.28 -1.96
CA GLY A 73 3.67 11.43 -3.15
C GLY A 73 3.88 12.14 -4.49
N ILE A 74 4.12 13.46 -4.51
CA ILE A 74 4.44 14.22 -5.72
C ILE A 74 5.93 14.57 -5.74
N ARG A 75 6.62 14.41 -6.88
CA ARG A 75 8.05 14.74 -6.99
C ARG A 75 8.26 16.25 -6.88
N LYS A 76 9.27 16.69 -6.13
CA LYS A 76 9.72 18.09 -6.14
C LYS A 76 10.59 18.32 -7.37
N GLU A 77 10.35 19.42 -8.07
CA GLU A 77 11.31 19.92 -9.06
C GLU A 77 12.51 20.51 -8.30
N LYS A 78 13.74 20.24 -8.79
CA LYS A 78 14.98 20.83 -8.24
C LYS A 78 15.27 22.13 -8.96
#